data_AF-A0A382DP95-F1
#
_entry.id   AF-A0A382DP95-F1
#
_cell.length_a   1.000
_cell.length_b   1.000
_cell.length_c   1.000
_cell.angle_alpha   90.00
_cell.angle_beta   90.00
_cell.angle_gamma   90.00
#
_symmetry.space_group_name_H-M   'P 1'
#
loop_
_entity.id
_entity.type
_entity.pdbx_description
1 polymer ?
#
loop_
_entity_poly.entity_id
_entity_poly.type
_entity_poly.pdbx_seq_one_letter_code
_entity_poly.pdbx_strand_id
1 'polypeptide(L)'
;MGWGAMSNEENYCFDVAGYVHVRGVLTGDEVDALCQALDESGKTEEMLGWPAPLQTPFRDLLVHPRLVWHLNQIIGYGFRLDQEPKLLCDSTCDVTAPLVGGGEPRDPARAYYFQNGRR
;
A
#
# COMPACT_ATOMS: atom_id res chain seq x y z
N MET A 1 -15.35 -5.99 -16.11
CA MET A 1 -15.12 -5.75 -14.67
C MET A 1 -15.65 -4.36 -14.34
N GLY A 2 -16.87 -4.26 -13.80
CA GLY A 2 -17.53 -2.98 -13.53
C GLY A 2 -17.07 -2.43 -12.20
N TRP A 3 -16.04 -1.59 -12.19
CA TRP A 3 -15.52 -1.01 -10.96
C TRP A 3 -16.23 0.32 -10.75
N GLY A 4 -17.39 0.26 -10.10
CA GLY A 4 -18.08 1.46 -9.58
C GLY A 4 -17.26 2.08 -8.46
N ALA A 5 -17.55 3.34 -8.10
CA ALA A 5 -16.84 4.08 -7.04
C ALA A 5 -16.73 3.28 -5.72
N MET A 6 -15.73 3.60 -4.88
CA MET A 6 -15.67 3.08 -3.51
C MET A 6 -17.02 3.32 -2.82
N SER A 7 -17.50 2.32 -2.08
CA SER A 7 -18.76 2.42 -1.35
C SER A 7 -18.72 3.55 -0.32
N ASN A 8 -19.90 4.04 0.06
CA ASN A 8 -19.99 5.07 1.11
C ASN A 8 -19.40 4.56 2.43
N GLU A 9 -19.56 3.27 2.71
CA GLU A 9 -19.03 2.61 3.89
C GLU A 9 -17.50 2.55 3.87
N GLU A 10 -16.89 2.17 2.74
CA GLU A 10 -15.42 2.18 2.61
C GLU A 10 -14.85 3.59 2.74
N ASN A 11 -15.53 4.57 2.15
CA ASN A 11 -15.16 5.97 2.24
C ASN A 11 -15.24 6.48 3.69
N TYR A 12 -16.36 6.24 4.37
CA TYR A 12 -16.55 6.63 5.76
C TYR A 12 -15.55 5.94 6.70
N CYS A 13 -15.32 4.63 6.53
CA CYS A 13 -14.33 3.89 7.31
C CYS A 13 -12.93 4.46 7.13
N PHE A 14 -12.52 4.76 5.89
CA PHE A 14 -11.22 5.38 5.65
C PHE A 14 -11.12 6.76 6.30
N ASP A 15 -12.16 7.59 6.17
CA ASP A 15 -12.19 8.95 6.72
C ASP A 15 -12.10 8.97 8.26
N VAL A 16 -12.70 7.99 8.93
CA VAL A 16 -12.71 7.89 10.40
C VAL A 16 -11.52 7.12 10.96
N ALA A 17 -11.18 5.97 10.36
CA ALA A 17 -10.17 5.06 10.89
C ALA A 17 -8.75 5.38 10.36
N GLY A 18 -8.63 6.11 9.25
CA GLY A 18 -7.35 6.38 8.59
C GLY A 18 -6.78 5.20 7.81
N TYR A 19 -7.53 4.08 7.69
CA TYR A 19 -7.16 2.92 6.88
C TYR A 19 -8.40 2.21 6.33
N VAL A 20 -8.21 1.42 5.27
CA VAL A 20 -9.25 0.56 4.69
C VAL A 20 -8.67 -0.80 4.37
N HIS A 21 -9.44 -1.87 4.62
CA HIS A 21 -9.00 -3.24 4.38
C HIS A 21 -9.67 -3.81 3.12
N VAL A 22 -8.90 -3.94 2.05
CA VAL A 22 -9.37 -4.47 0.76
C VAL A 22 -8.98 -5.95 0.64
N ARG A 23 -9.97 -6.85 0.66
CA ARG A 23 -9.73 -8.29 0.66
C ARG A 23 -9.47 -8.85 -0.74
N GLY A 24 -8.58 -9.84 -0.79
CA GLY A 24 -8.32 -10.66 -1.96
C GLY A 24 -7.87 -9.86 -3.17
N VAL A 25 -7.10 -8.78 -2.94
CA VAL A 25 -6.55 -7.95 -4.01
C VAL A 25 -5.68 -8.78 -4.95
N LEU A 26 -4.76 -9.53 -4.35
CA LEU A 26 -3.85 -10.44 -5.04
C LEU A 26 -4.46 -11.84 -5.09
N THR A 27 -4.19 -12.54 -6.18
CA THR A 27 -4.44 -13.97 -6.36
C THR A 27 -3.41 -14.80 -5.58
N GLY A 28 -3.67 -16.09 -5.41
CA GLY A 28 -2.72 -17.02 -4.77
C GLY A 28 -1.37 -17.01 -5.48
N ASP A 29 -1.39 -17.15 -6.81
CA ASP A 29 -0.19 -17.17 -7.65
C ASP A 29 0.65 -15.88 -7.54
N GLU A 30 0.01 -14.71 -7.44
CA GLU A 30 0.71 -13.42 -7.24
C GLU A 30 1.37 -13.36 -5.86
N VAL A 31 0.70 -13.87 -4.83
CA VAL A 31 1.28 -13.95 -3.47
C VAL A 31 2.47 -14.90 -3.45
N ASP A 32 2.33 -16.08 -4.07
CA ASP A 32 3.39 -17.08 -4.14
C ASP A 32 4.61 -16.53 -4.89
N ALA A 33 4.42 -15.79 -5.98
CA ALA A 33 5.51 -15.14 -6.71
C ALA A 33 6.25 -14.09 -5.88
N LEU A 34 5.53 -13.29 -5.07
CA LEU A 34 6.14 -12.32 -4.15
C LEU A 34 6.92 -13.01 -3.03
N CYS A 35 6.36 -14.05 -2.44
CA CYS A 35 7.02 -14.86 -1.41
C CYS A 35 8.28 -15.54 -1.94
N GLN A 36 8.21 -16.16 -3.12
CA GLN A 36 9.38 -16.76 -3.76
C GLN A 36 10.48 -15.73 -4.03
N ALA A 37 10.12 -14.53 -4.50
CA ALA A 37 11.09 -13.48 -4.75
C ALA A 37 11.78 -12.99 -3.45
N LEU A 38 11.05 -12.93 -2.33
CA LEU A 38 11.60 -12.65 -1.00
C LEU A 38 12.59 -13.73 -0.55
N ASP A 39 12.17 -15.00 -0.65
CA ASP A 39 12.96 -16.13 -0.20
C ASP A 39 14.26 -16.27 -1.02
N GLU A 40 14.19 -16.04 -2.32
CA GLU A 40 15.36 -16.09 -3.21
C GLU A 40 16.33 -14.92 -3.02
N SER A 41 15.84 -13.71 -2.72
CA SER A 41 16.72 -12.56 -2.52
C SER A 41 17.43 -12.59 -1.17
N GLY A 42 16.78 -13.17 -0.15
CA GLY A 42 17.22 -13.12 1.25
C GLY A 42 17.27 -11.70 1.83
N LYS A 43 16.63 -10.73 1.16
CA LYS A 43 16.60 -9.31 1.53
C LYS A 43 15.15 -8.85 1.70
N THR A 44 14.96 -7.83 2.52
CA THR A 44 13.63 -7.27 2.85
C THR A 44 13.43 -5.83 2.40
N GLU A 45 14.46 -5.24 1.78
CA GLU A 45 14.53 -3.85 1.36
C GLU A 45 15.03 -3.74 -0.09
N GLU A 46 14.81 -2.58 -0.71
CA GLU A 46 15.26 -2.24 -2.07
C GLU A 46 14.74 -3.19 -3.17
N MET A 47 13.56 -3.77 -2.95
CA MET A 47 12.92 -4.77 -3.83
C MET A 47 12.82 -4.36 -5.31
N LEU A 48 12.70 -3.06 -5.57
CA LEU A 48 12.56 -2.51 -6.92
C LEU A 48 13.89 -2.46 -7.70
N GLY A 49 15.02 -2.53 -6.99
CA GLY A 49 16.38 -2.50 -7.54
C GLY A 49 17.04 -3.87 -7.63
N TRP A 50 16.36 -4.93 -7.21
CA TRP A 50 16.92 -6.29 -7.27
C TRP A 50 17.19 -6.76 -8.71
N PRO A 51 18.16 -7.66 -8.93
CA PRO A 51 18.41 -8.20 -10.25
C PRO A 51 17.17 -8.91 -10.80
N ALA A 52 16.96 -8.79 -12.11
CA ALA A 52 15.91 -9.55 -12.79
C ALA A 52 16.15 -11.07 -12.59
N PRO A 53 15.10 -11.87 -12.32
CA PRO A 53 13.67 -11.52 -12.37
C PRO A 53 13.04 -11.05 -11.04
N LEU A 54 13.80 -10.99 -9.94
CA LEU A 54 13.25 -10.84 -8.58
C LEU A 54 12.53 -9.52 -8.32
N GLN A 55 12.89 -8.45 -9.03
CA GLN A 55 12.21 -7.14 -8.92
C GLN A 55 10.83 -7.09 -9.59
N THR A 56 10.53 -8.01 -10.51
CA THR A 56 9.35 -7.92 -11.38
C THR A 56 8.03 -8.03 -10.60
N PRO A 57 7.84 -9.01 -9.69
CA PRO A 57 6.60 -9.12 -8.91
C PRO A 57 6.29 -7.84 -8.11
N PHE A 58 7.31 -7.17 -7.58
CA PHE A 58 7.13 -5.92 -6.83
C PHE A 58 6.77 -4.74 -7.73
N ARG A 59 7.30 -4.69 -8.96
CA ARG A 59 6.90 -3.68 -9.95
C ARG A 59 5.46 -3.88 -10.41
N ASP A 60 5.06 -5.13 -10.63
CA ASP A 60 3.69 -5.48 -11.00
C ASP A 60 2.71 -5.16 -9.87
N LEU A 61 3.12 -5.38 -8.60
CA LEU A 61 2.36 -4.98 -7.43
C LEU A 61 2.08 -3.47 -7.40
N LEU A 62 3.05 -2.62 -7.75
CA LEU A 62 2.89 -1.15 -7.75
C LEU A 62 1.84 -0.67 -8.76
N VAL A 63 1.72 -1.37 -9.89
CA VAL A 63 0.78 -1.03 -10.98
C VAL A 63 -0.46 -1.93 -10.98
N HIS A 64 -0.65 -2.73 -9.93
CA HIS A 64 -1.73 -3.70 -9.86
C HIS A 64 -3.09 -2.97 -10.00
N PRO A 65 -3.93 -3.33 -10.99
CA PRO A 65 -5.10 -2.55 -11.35
C PRO A 65 -6.01 -2.23 -10.16
N ARG A 66 -6.22 -3.21 -9.26
CA ARG A 66 -7.05 -3.05 -8.07
C ARG A 66 -6.47 -2.04 -7.10
N LEU A 67 -5.16 -2.03 -6.88
CA LEU A 67 -4.51 -1.07 -5.99
C LEU A 67 -4.56 0.33 -6.59
N VAL A 68 -4.15 0.46 -7.87
CA VAL A 68 -4.19 1.72 -8.61
C VAL A 68 -5.58 2.34 -8.61
N TRP A 69 -6.62 1.52 -8.77
CA TRP A 69 -7.99 2.02 -8.70
C TRP A 69 -8.36 2.59 -7.32
N HIS A 70 -8.08 1.88 -6.22
CA HIS A 70 -8.35 2.40 -4.87
C HIS A 70 -7.55 3.69 -4.60
N LEU A 71 -6.27 3.72 -5.00
CA LEU A 71 -5.42 4.90 -4.87
C LEU A 71 -6.02 6.09 -5.64
N ASN A 72 -6.48 5.90 -6.88
CA ASN A 72 -7.15 6.96 -7.63
C ASN A 72 -8.41 7.49 -6.93
N GLN A 73 -9.12 6.68 -6.13
CA GLN A 73 -10.30 7.14 -5.37
C GLN A 73 -9.93 7.89 -4.08
N ILE A 74 -8.78 7.60 -3.49
CA ILE A 74 -8.36 8.15 -2.19
C ILE A 74 -7.50 9.41 -2.38
N ILE A 75 -6.47 9.33 -3.23
CA ILE A 75 -5.47 10.39 -3.44
C ILE A 75 -5.59 11.08 -4.80
N GLY A 76 -6.48 10.61 -5.68
CA GLY A 76 -6.68 11.16 -7.01
C GLY A 76 -5.68 10.66 -8.05
N TYR A 77 -5.85 11.14 -9.28
CA TYR A 77 -4.99 10.76 -10.41
C TYR A 77 -3.60 11.40 -10.33
N GLY A 78 -2.59 10.68 -10.82
CA GLY A 78 -1.22 11.18 -10.90
C GLY A 78 -0.42 11.04 -9.61
N PHE A 79 -0.83 10.12 -8.72
CA PHE A 79 -0.07 9.79 -7.53
C PHE A 79 1.34 9.32 -7.86
N ARG A 80 2.26 9.54 -6.92
CA ARG A 80 3.67 9.14 -7.02
C ARG A 80 4.01 8.24 -5.85
N LEU A 81 4.98 7.35 -6.08
CA LEU A 81 5.51 6.51 -5.03
C LEU A 81 6.32 7.38 -4.06
N ASP A 82 5.89 7.44 -2.79
CA ASP A 82 6.60 8.13 -1.72
C ASP A 82 7.72 7.26 -1.12
N GLN A 83 7.41 5.97 -0.91
CA GLN A 83 8.33 4.98 -0.33
C GLN A 83 8.31 3.69 -1.12
N GLU A 84 9.46 3.01 -1.17
CA GLU A 84 9.56 1.68 -1.78
C GLU A 84 8.83 0.61 -0.96
N PRO A 85 8.40 -0.49 -1.59
CA PRO A 85 7.90 -1.66 -0.87
C PRO A 85 8.91 -2.15 0.17
N LYS A 86 8.40 -2.45 1.37
CA LYS A 86 9.20 -3.00 2.48
C LYS A 86 8.42 -4.08 3.20
N LEU A 87 9.12 -5.08 3.70
CA LEU A 87 8.54 -6.05 4.62
C LEU A 87 8.31 -5.39 5.99
N LEU A 88 7.07 -5.43 6.50
CA LEU A 88 6.73 -4.74 7.75
C LEU A 88 7.23 -5.48 9.00
N CYS A 89 7.22 -6.82 8.98
CA CYS A 89 7.77 -7.64 10.06
C CYS A 89 8.14 -9.04 9.55
N ASP A 90 9.11 -9.67 10.22
CA ASP A 90 9.39 -11.10 10.10
C ASP A 90 8.77 -11.88 11.28
N SER A 91 9.03 -13.19 11.34
CA SER A 91 8.51 -14.07 12.40
C SER A 91 8.99 -13.72 13.82
N THR A 92 10.04 -12.89 13.95
CA THR A 92 10.64 -12.46 15.22
C THR A 92 10.24 -11.04 15.63
N CYS A 93 9.28 -10.44 14.91
CA CYS A 93 8.76 -9.08 15.09
C CYS A 93 8.85 -8.56 16.53
N ASP A 94 9.69 -7.54 16.73
CA ASP A 94 9.80 -6.85 18.01
C ASP A 94 8.57 -5.96 18.23
N VAL A 95 7.58 -6.49 18.93
CA VAL A 95 6.37 -5.78 19.32
C VAL A 95 6.60 -4.67 20.36
N THR A 96 7.85 -4.51 20.84
CA THR A 96 8.21 -3.46 21.80
C THR A 96 8.66 -2.17 21.13
N ALA A 97 8.83 -2.17 19.80
CA ALA A 97 9.15 -0.97 19.04
C ALA A 97 8.13 0.14 19.32
N PRO A 98 8.59 1.38 19.58
CA PRO A 98 7.69 2.49 19.87
C PRO A 98 6.79 2.77 18.67
N LEU A 99 5.55 3.18 18.94
CA LEU A 99 4.63 3.62 17.90
C LEU A 99 5.22 4.84 17.19
N VAL A 100 5.34 4.75 15.87
CA VAL A 100 5.82 5.84 15.00
C VAL A 100 4.68 6.33 14.10
N GLY A 101 4.68 7.63 13.80
CA GLY A 101 3.60 8.30 13.08
C GLY A 101 2.72 9.17 13.99
N GLY A 102 1.53 9.53 13.53
CA GLY A 102 0.59 10.41 14.26
C GLY A 102 0.63 11.87 13.81
N GLY A 103 1.76 12.31 13.25
CA GLY A 103 1.87 13.60 12.57
C GLY A 103 1.54 14.80 13.46
N GLU A 104 1.97 14.78 14.73
CA GLU A 104 1.88 15.93 15.63
C GLU A 104 3.28 16.55 15.81
N PRO A 105 3.50 17.83 15.44
CA PRO A 105 2.52 18.79 14.90
C PRO A 105 2.05 18.46 13.48
N ARG A 106 0.77 18.75 13.19
CA ARG A 106 0.17 18.51 11.87
C ARG A 106 0.98 19.16 10.76
N ASP A 107 1.56 18.34 9.89
CA ASP A 107 2.23 18.77 8.67
C ASP A 107 1.21 18.96 7.54
N PRO A 108 0.93 20.20 7.09
CA PRO A 108 -0.03 20.48 6.02
C PRO A 108 0.35 19.84 4.69
N ALA A 109 1.63 19.53 4.44
CA ALA A 109 2.07 18.92 3.19
C ALA A 109 1.78 17.42 3.13
N ARG A 110 1.55 16.76 4.28
CA ARG A 110 1.34 15.31 4.40
C ARG A 110 -0.02 14.93 4.98
N ALA A 111 -0.77 15.91 5.47
CA ALA A 111 -2.04 15.65 6.11
C ALA A 111 -3.14 15.37 5.08
N TYR A 112 -4.02 14.42 5.42
CA TYR A 112 -5.26 14.19 4.70
C TYR A 112 -6.21 15.39 4.87
N TYR A 113 -6.78 15.84 3.75
CA TYR A 113 -7.78 16.91 3.71
C TYR A 113 -9.10 16.36 3.19
N PHE A 114 -10.18 16.69 3.88
CA PHE A 114 -11.52 16.45 3.39
C PHE A 114 -12.37 17.70 3.65
N GLN A 115 -12.83 18.36 2.59
CA GLN A 115 -13.66 19.56 2.67
C GLN A 115 -14.70 19.56 1.55
N ASN A 116 -15.96 19.84 1.88
CA ASN A 116 -17.07 19.95 0.91
C ASN A 116 -17.23 18.71 0.01
N GLY A 117 -17.02 17.50 0.56
CA GLY A 117 -17.11 16.26 -0.20
C GLY A 117 -15.93 16.03 -1.15
N ARG A 118 -14.87 16.84 -1.07
CA ARG A 118 -13.63 16.66 -1.83
C ARG A 118 -12.49 16.28 -0.91
N ARG A 119 -11.74 15.30 -1.39
CA ARG A 119 -10.44 14.86 -0.91
C ARG A 119 -9.36 15.61 -1.68
#